data_AF-A0A7K1E1S6-F1
#
_entry.id   AF-A0A7K1E1S6-F1
#
_cell.length_a   1.000
_cell.length_b   1.000
_cell.length_c   1.000
_cell.angle_alpha   90.00
_cell.angle_beta   90.00
_cell.angle_gamma   90.00
#
_symmetry.space_group_name_H-M   'P 1'
#
loop_
_entity.id
_entity.type
_entity.pdbx_description
1 polymer ?
#
loop_
_entity_poly.entity_id
_entity_poly.type
_entity_poly.pdbx_seq_one_letter_code
_entity_poly.pdbx_strand_id
1 'polypeptide(L)'
;MRERATVVSKLTGTGVGRGVAAGPVLRMPDPLQEPLDAVRTADATSEVSRANEALAAVGVWLGQHAVKVGGDAQAVLEAQALMAGDPAIAKDVSKRIHDGKTAERAVFEAFGAFQALLEGMGGYMGERSADLAD
;
A
#
# COMPACT_ATOMS: atom_id res chain seq x y z
N MET A 1 11.00 -26.17 -39.85
CA MET A 1 10.01 -25.14 -39.46
C MET A 1 8.99 -25.82 -38.55
N ARG A 2 9.04 -25.65 -37.22
CA ARG A 2 8.12 -26.32 -36.29
C ARG A 2 7.02 -25.34 -35.90
N GLU A 3 5.82 -25.64 -36.36
CA GLU A 3 4.57 -24.96 -36.05
C GLU A 3 4.26 -25.17 -34.56
N ARG A 4 4.21 -24.09 -33.76
CA ARG A 4 3.74 -24.18 -32.38
C ARG A 4 2.22 -24.27 -32.42
N ALA A 5 1.69 -25.48 -32.19
CA ALA A 5 0.27 -25.68 -31.96
C ALA A 5 -0.14 -24.90 -30.70
N THR A 6 -1.04 -23.92 -30.85
CA THR A 6 -1.65 -23.21 -29.74
C THR A 6 -2.57 -24.17 -29.00
N VAL A 7 -2.15 -24.64 -27.83
CA VAL A 7 -3.01 -25.41 -26.95
C VAL A 7 -4.05 -24.45 -26.36
N VAL A 8 -5.29 -24.54 -26.83
CA VAL A 8 -6.41 -23.78 -26.26
C VAL A 8 -6.88 -24.52 -25.01
N SER A 9 -6.40 -24.09 -23.85
CA SER A 9 -6.88 -24.57 -22.55
C SER A 9 -8.11 -23.76 -22.13
N LYS A 10 -9.24 -24.44 -21.90
CA LYS A 10 -10.45 -23.83 -21.33
C LYS A 10 -10.20 -23.50 -19.85
N LEU A 11 -10.31 -22.22 -19.49
CA LEU A 11 -10.26 -21.75 -18.10
C LEU A 11 -11.68 -21.48 -17.59
N THR A 12 -11.97 -21.88 -16.36
CA THR A 12 -13.27 -21.64 -15.69
C THR A 12 -13.04 -20.67 -14.53
N GLY A 13 -13.80 -19.57 -14.48
CA GLY A 13 -13.75 -18.58 -13.40
C GLY A 13 -15.10 -18.40 -12.71
N THR A 14 -15.12 -17.61 -11.63
CA THR A 14 -16.30 -17.40 -10.76
C THR A 14 -17.39 -16.51 -11.38
N GLY A 15 -17.05 -15.63 -12.32
CA GLY A 15 -18.02 -14.78 -13.02
C GLY A 15 -18.58 -13.62 -12.17
N VAL A 16 -17.71 -12.71 -11.71
CA VAL A 16 -18.11 -11.55 -10.88
C VAL A 16 -18.85 -10.47 -11.69
N GLY A 17 -18.45 -10.23 -12.94
CA GLY A 17 -19.05 -9.22 -13.82
C GLY A 17 -20.28 -9.72 -14.59
N ARG A 18 -21.14 -8.79 -15.03
CA ARG A 18 -22.37 -9.11 -15.80
C ARG A 18 -22.22 -8.99 -17.33
N GLY A 19 -21.01 -8.72 -17.82
CA GLY A 19 -20.76 -8.42 -19.24
C GLY A 19 -19.55 -9.16 -19.80
N VAL A 20 -19.33 -8.99 -21.11
CA VAL A 20 -18.20 -9.59 -21.86
C VAL A 20 -17.36 -8.47 -22.46
N ALA A 21 -16.04 -8.56 -22.34
CA ALA A 21 -15.07 -7.68 -22.97
C ALA A 21 -13.96 -8.50 -23.62
N ALA A 22 -13.40 -8.00 -24.73
CA ALA A 22 -12.26 -8.61 -25.42
C ALA A 22 -11.22 -7.53 -25.73
N GLY A 23 -9.95 -7.79 -25.42
CA GLY A 23 -8.87 -6.83 -25.57
C GLY A 23 -7.50 -7.43 -25.28
N PRO A 24 -6.42 -6.64 -25.41
CA PRO A 24 -5.07 -7.08 -25.09
C PRO A 24 -4.94 -7.41 -23.59
N VAL A 25 -4.10 -8.39 -23.28
CA VAL A 25 -3.75 -8.76 -21.91
C VAL A 25 -2.63 -7.84 -21.42
N LEU A 26 -2.88 -7.10 -20.35
CA LEU A 26 -1.86 -6.40 -19.59
C LEU A 26 -1.60 -7.17 -18.29
N ARG A 27 -0.32 -7.42 -17.98
CA ARG A 27 0.08 -8.04 -16.72
C ARG A 27 0.55 -6.96 -15.77
N MET A 28 0.10 -7.05 -14.52
CA MET A 28 0.64 -6.23 -13.44
C MET A 28 2.15 -6.52 -13.30
N PRO A 29 2.95 -5.50 -12.94
CA PRO A 29 4.35 -5.71 -12.59
C PRO A 29 4.46 -6.61 -11.35
N ASP A 30 5.66 -7.13 -11.11
CA ASP A 30 5.95 -7.87 -9.88
C ASP A 30 5.76 -6.95 -8.65
N PRO A 31 5.37 -7.51 -7.48
CA PRO A 31 5.22 -6.74 -6.26
C PRO A 31 6.48 -5.96 -5.89
N LEU A 32 6.30 -4.81 -5.23
CA LEU A 32 7.42 -4.07 -4.67
C LEU A 32 8.15 -4.92 -3.64
N GLN A 33 9.48 -4.94 -3.73
CA GLN A 33 10.32 -5.55 -2.71
C GLN A 33 10.32 -4.72 -1.43
N GLU A 34 10.54 -5.35 -0.29
CA GLU A 34 10.74 -4.61 0.96
C GLU A 34 11.94 -3.65 0.84
N PRO A 35 11.85 -2.43 1.40
CA PRO A 35 12.99 -1.51 1.46
C PRO A 35 14.18 -2.17 2.16
N LEU A 36 15.42 -1.89 1.78
CA LEU A 36 16.57 -2.51 2.47
C LEU A 36 16.63 -2.10 3.95
N ASP A 37 16.95 -3.04 4.84
CA ASP A 37 17.28 -2.70 6.24
C ASP A 37 18.74 -2.27 6.35
N ALA A 38 18.99 -0.99 6.04
CA ALA A 38 20.30 -0.37 6.09
C ALA A 38 20.30 0.79 7.09
N VAL A 39 21.49 1.10 7.61
CA VAL A 39 21.69 2.29 8.44
C VAL A 39 21.58 3.53 7.57
N ARG A 40 20.81 4.52 8.01
CA ARG A 40 20.70 5.81 7.32
C ARG A 40 22.06 6.48 7.17
N THR A 41 22.29 7.07 6.01
CA THR A 41 23.48 7.87 5.73
C THR A 41 23.25 9.36 5.97
N ALA A 42 22.00 9.82 5.86
CA ALA A 42 21.61 11.19 6.18
C ALA A 42 21.35 11.38 7.68
N ASP A 43 21.27 12.65 8.10
CA ASP A 43 20.86 12.98 9.45
C ASP A 43 19.38 12.65 9.69
N ALA A 44 19.03 12.38 10.95
CA ALA A 44 17.68 11.96 11.29
C ALA A 44 16.62 13.03 10.97
N THR A 45 16.94 14.32 11.08
CA THR A 45 16.00 15.40 10.82
C THR A 45 15.60 15.45 9.35
N SER A 46 16.58 15.33 8.45
CA SER A 46 16.33 15.27 7.00
C SER A 46 15.49 14.06 6.62
N GLU A 47 15.80 12.88 7.16
CA GLU A 47 15.05 11.64 6.93
C GLU A 47 13.59 11.74 7.43
N VAL A 48 13.38 12.33 8.62
CA VAL A 48 12.03 12.57 9.17
C VAL A 48 11.24 13.53 8.28
N SER A 49 11.86 14.61 7.80
CA SER A 49 11.19 15.54 6.86
C SER A 49 10.75 14.81 5.60
N ARG A 50 11.65 14.02 5.01
CA ARG A 50 11.39 13.24 3.79
C ARG A 50 10.24 12.25 3.99
N ALA A 51 10.20 11.56 5.13
CA ALA A 51 9.11 10.64 5.46
C ALA A 51 7.76 11.36 5.60
N ASN A 52 7.75 12.48 6.33
CA ASN A 52 6.52 13.26 6.56
C ASN A 52 5.99 13.89 5.27
N GLU A 53 6.88 14.40 4.41
CA GLU A 53 6.51 14.93 3.09
C GLU A 53 5.87 13.85 2.22
N ALA A 54 6.44 12.64 2.20
CA ALA A 54 5.89 11.51 1.45
C ALA A 54 4.50 11.09 1.98
N LEU A 55 4.36 10.93 3.30
CA LEU A 55 3.07 10.58 3.93
C LEU A 55 1.99 11.63 3.65
N ALA A 56 2.34 12.91 3.76
CA ALA A 56 1.42 14.01 3.44
C ALA A 56 1.01 14.00 1.96
N ALA A 57 1.96 13.76 1.05
CA ALA A 57 1.68 13.66 -0.38
C ALA A 57 0.73 12.49 -0.71
N VAL A 58 0.92 11.33 -0.07
CA VAL A 58 0.03 10.16 -0.19
C VAL A 58 -1.37 10.48 0.33
N GLY A 59 -1.49 11.10 1.51
CA GLY A 59 -2.78 11.50 2.07
C GLY A 59 -3.57 12.43 1.14
N VAL A 60 -2.90 13.43 0.55
CA VAL A 60 -3.51 14.32 -0.47
C VAL A 60 -3.91 13.54 -1.72
N TRP A 61 -3.04 12.66 -2.21
CA TRP A 61 -3.29 11.87 -3.41
C TRP A 61 -4.49 10.93 -3.25
N LEU A 62 -4.60 10.24 -2.11
CA LEU A 62 -5.74 9.39 -1.76
C LEU A 62 -7.03 10.20 -1.66
N GLY A 63 -7.01 11.36 -0.98
CA GLY A 63 -8.18 12.24 -0.89
C GLY A 63 -8.68 12.73 -2.26
N GLN A 64 -7.77 13.05 -3.18
CA GLN A 64 -8.15 13.42 -4.56
C GLN A 64 -8.74 12.24 -5.35
N HIS A 65 -8.24 11.02 -5.12
CA HIS A 65 -8.78 9.82 -5.76
C HIS A 65 -10.14 9.44 -5.20
N ALA A 66 -10.34 9.60 -3.89
CA ALA A 66 -11.61 9.33 -3.22
C ALA A 66 -12.77 10.09 -3.89
N VAL A 67 -12.58 11.39 -4.13
CA VAL A 67 -13.58 12.26 -4.79
C VAL A 67 -13.89 11.79 -6.22
N LYS A 68 -12.90 11.25 -6.95
CA LYS A 68 -13.10 10.78 -8.34
C LYS A 68 -13.86 9.47 -8.41
N VAL A 69 -13.63 8.56 -7.46
CA VAL A 69 -14.25 7.23 -7.47
C VAL A 69 -15.71 7.30 -6.98
N GLY A 70 -15.98 8.08 -5.93
CA GLY A 70 -17.32 8.21 -5.35
C GLY A 70 -17.84 6.92 -4.67
N GLY A 71 -19.07 6.99 -4.17
CA GLY A 71 -19.77 5.84 -3.57
C GLY A 71 -19.04 5.24 -2.37
N ASP A 72 -19.23 3.94 -2.11
CA ASP A 72 -18.63 3.26 -0.96
C ASP A 72 -17.09 3.26 -1.00
N ALA A 73 -16.50 3.23 -2.20
CA ALA A 73 -15.06 3.25 -2.39
C ALA A 73 -14.42 4.60 -2.03
N GLN A 74 -15.17 5.71 -2.11
CA GLN A 74 -14.71 7.01 -1.61
C GLN A 74 -14.42 6.95 -0.10
N ALA A 75 -15.32 6.36 0.69
CA ALA A 75 -15.16 6.26 2.14
C ALA A 75 -13.93 5.42 2.54
N VAL A 76 -13.62 4.38 1.75
CA VAL A 76 -12.41 3.56 1.96
C VAL A 76 -11.15 4.39 1.72
N LEU A 77 -11.07 5.11 0.60
CA LEU A 77 -9.92 5.94 0.26
C LEU A 77 -9.75 7.13 1.22
N GLU A 78 -10.84 7.73 1.69
CA GLU A 78 -10.81 8.76 2.73
C GLU A 78 -10.26 8.21 4.06
N ALA A 79 -10.66 7.00 4.44
CA ALA A 79 -10.13 6.35 5.63
C ALA A 79 -8.63 6.03 5.48
N GLN A 80 -8.17 5.57 4.33
CA GLN A 80 -6.74 5.34 4.07
C GLN A 80 -5.95 6.66 4.10
N ALA A 81 -6.51 7.75 3.57
CA ALA A 81 -5.89 9.07 3.65
C ALA A 81 -5.70 9.54 5.11
N LEU A 82 -6.67 9.26 5.99
CA LEU A 82 -6.55 9.54 7.42
C LEU A 82 -5.47 8.69 8.09
N MET A 83 -5.35 7.41 7.73
CA MET A 83 -4.29 6.54 8.25
C MET A 83 -2.90 7.02 7.83
N ALA A 84 -2.72 7.43 6.56
CA ALA A 84 -1.46 8.00 6.08
C ALA A 84 -1.04 9.25 6.88
N GLY A 85 -2.01 10.02 7.35
CA GLY A 85 -1.80 11.21 8.18
C GLY A 85 -1.81 10.97 9.70
N ASP A 86 -1.85 9.72 10.17
CA ASP A 86 -1.99 9.43 11.60
C ASP A 86 -0.74 9.88 12.41
N PRO A 87 -0.90 10.75 13.43
CA PRO A 87 0.22 11.22 14.24
C PRO A 87 0.96 10.11 15.01
N ALA A 88 0.30 9.01 15.37
CA ALA A 88 0.90 7.87 16.03
C ALA A 88 1.85 7.13 15.09
N ILE A 89 1.47 6.96 13.82
CA ILE A 89 2.34 6.37 12.79
C ILE A 89 3.53 7.29 12.54
N ALA A 90 3.30 8.59 12.33
CA ALA A 90 4.38 9.56 12.13
C ALA A 90 5.39 9.56 13.29
N LYS A 91 4.91 9.40 14.53
CA LYS A 91 5.76 9.28 15.71
C LYS A 91 6.59 8.00 15.72
N ASP A 92 6.01 6.86 15.35
CA ASP A 92 6.77 5.59 15.28
C ASP A 92 7.82 5.61 14.16
N VAL A 93 7.46 6.16 12.99
CA VAL A 93 8.41 6.40 11.88
C VAL A 93 9.58 7.25 12.35
N SER A 94 9.31 8.39 13.00
CA SER A 94 10.36 9.27 13.52
C SER A 94 11.27 8.57 14.52
N LYS A 95 10.69 7.78 15.44
CA LYS A 95 11.46 6.99 16.41
C LYS A 95 12.42 6.02 15.70
N ARG A 96 11.94 5.23 14.74
CA ARG A 96 12.77 4.27 13.99
C ARG A 96 13.89 4.96 13.22
N ILE A 97 13.63 6.13 12.65
CA ILE A 97 14.66 6.93 11.97
C ILE A 97 15.72 7.41 12.97
N HIS A 98 15.32 7.89 14.15
CA HIS A 98 16.27 8.26 15.20
C HIS A 98 17.12 7.08 15.65
N ASP A 99 16.54 5.88 15.71
CA ASP A 99 17.21 4.61 16.00
C ASP A 99 18.15 4.12 14.87
N GLY A 100 18.16 4.81 13.73
CA GLY A 100 19.16 4.62 12.66
C GLY A 100 18.63 4.03 11.35
N LYS A 101 17.32 3.78 11.24
CA LYS A 101 16.70 3.30 9.99
C LYS A 101 16.62 4.42 8.94
N THR A 102 16.60 4.05 7.66
CA THR A 102 16.22 4.97 6.57
C THR A 102 14.72 5.28 6.65
N ALA A 103 14.27 6.40 6.04
CA ALA A 103 12.84 6.71 5.98
C ALA A 103 12.01 5.58 5.35
N GLU A 104 12.49 4.97 4.26
CA GLU A 104 11.76 3.90 3.57
C GLU A 104 11.54 2.69 4.48
N ARG A 105 12.58 2.22 5.19
CA ARG A 105 12.45 1.09 6.10
C ARG A 105 11.63 1.46 7.34
N ALA A 106 11.77 2.69 7.85
CA ALA A 106 10.99 3.17 9.00
C ALA A 106 9.49 3.23 8.70
N VAL A 107 9.09 3.76 7.53
CA VAL A 107 7.69 3.77 7.07
C VAL A 107 7.19 2.34 6.92
N PHE A 108 7.92 1.48 6.22
CA PHE A 108 7.54 0.09 6.01
C PHE A 108 7.30 -0.66 7.33
N GLU A 109 8.23 -0.57 8.29
CA GLU A 109 8.09 -1.29 9.56
C GLU A 109 7.03 -0.66 10.49
N ALA A 110 6.82 0.65 10.44
CA ALA A 110 5.79 1.32 11.25
C ALA A 110 4.38 0.91 10.80
N PHE A 111 4.13 0.91 9.49
CA PHE A 111 2.86 0.41 8.94
C PHE A 111 2.69 -1.09 9.19
N GLY A 112 3.74 -1.90 9.02
CA GLY A 112 3.69 -3.32 9.35
C GLY A 112 3.36 -3.60 10.83
N ALA A 113 3.88 -2.79 11.75
CA ALA A 113 3.54 -2.91 13.18
C ALA A 113 2.07 -2.54 13.45
N PHE A 114 1.55 -1.52 12.77
CA PHE A 114 0.15 -1.10 12.90
C PHE A 114 -0.81 -2.12 12.26
N GLN A 115 -0.41 -2.71 11.13
CA GLN A 115 -1.11 -3.83 10.50
C GLN A 115 -1.25 -5.00 11.48
N ALA A 116 -0.14 -5.43 12.08
CA ALA A 116 -0.16 -6.53 13.06
C ALA A 116 -1.03 -6.22 14.29
N LEU A 117 -1.10 -4.95 14.71
CA LEU A 117 -2.00 -4.51 15.77
C LEU A 117 -3.48 -4.69 15.38
N LEU A 118 -3.87 -4.25 14.18
CA LEU A 118 -5.24 -4.42 13.68
C LEU A 118 -5.62 -5.88 13.49
N GLU A 119 -4.71 -6.70 12.95
CA GLU A 119 -4.90 -8.15 12.83
C GLU A 119 -5.17 -8.79 14.20
N GLY A 120 -4.41 -8.40 15.22
CA GLY A 120 -4.58 -8.89 16.59
C GLY A 120 -5.90 -8.50 17.25
N MET A 121 -6.53 -7.40 16.82
CA MET A 121 -7.85 -6.98 17.30
C MET A 121 -9.00 -7.83 16.71
N GLY A 122 -8.78 -8.43 15.54
CA GLY A 122 -9.75 -9.28 14.85
C GLY A 122 -11.03 -8.56 14.42
N GLY A 123 -12.01 -9.35 13.96
CA GLY A 123 -13.29 -8.83 13.45
C GLY A 123 -13.11 -7.83 12.30
N TYR A 124 -14.02 -6.86 12.21
CA TYR A 124 -14.00 -5.84 11.17
C TYR A 124 -12.68 -5.05 11.10
N MET A 125 -12.02 -4.81 12.25
CA MET A 125 -10.74 -4.07 12.26
C MET A 125 -9.59 -4.92 11.70
N GLY A 126 -9.60 -6.23 11.93
CA GLY A 126 -8.64 -7.16 11.34
C GLY A 126 -8.80 -7.30 9.83
N GLU A 127 -10.04 -7.23 9.30
CA GLU A 127 -10.29 -7.26 7.85
C GLU A 127 -9.67 -6.06 7.11
N ARG A 128 -9.49 -4.94 7.81
CA ARG A 128 -8.88 -3.71 7.26
C ARG A 128 -7.36 -3.67 7.34
N SER A 129 -6.72 -4.67 7.95
CA SER A 129 -5.25 -4.74 8.04
C SER A 129 -4.58 -4.66 6.67
N ALA A 130 -5.16 -5.32 5.66
CA ALA A 130 -4.65 -5.32 4.30
C ALA A 130 -4.68 -3.92 3.66
N ASP A 131 -5.56 -3.01 4.09
CA ASP A 131 -5.64 -1.64 3.57
C ASP A 131 -4.38 -0.81 3.89
N LEU A 132 -3.58 -1.21 4.89
CA LEU A 132 -2.32 -0.55 5.29
C LEU A 132 -1.11 -1.03 4.47
N ALA A 133 -1.23 -2.17 3.80
CA ALA A 133 -0.15 -2.73 2.99
C ALA A 133 -0.10 -2.11 1.57
N ASP A 134 -1.20 -1.50 1.12
CA ASP A 134 -1.34 -0.76 -0.14
C ASP A 134 -0.82 0.68 0.01
#